data_AF-A0A381P832-F1
#
_entry.id   AF-A0A381P832-F1
#
_cell.length_a   1.000
_cell.length_b   1.000
_cell.length_c   1.000
_cell.angle_alpha   90.00
_cell.angle_beta   90.00
_cell.angle_gamma   90.00
#
_symmetry.space_group_name_H-M   'P 1'
#
loop_
_entity.id
_entity.type
_entity.pdbx_description
1 polymer ?
#
loop_
_entity_poly.entity_id
_entity_poly.type
_entity_poly.pdbx_seq_one_letter_code
_entity_poly.pdbx_strand_id
1 'polypeptide(L)'
;MKKFILIIICFYSFNLLAQKEKNGTVYKEHPGIVLVETLGKAIVDGDIEKLSSMLDDDFRIRNGTGLNKDFEGWNKQQFINNAKWWSSDFDYLSITRDKPAYPDAIEYKESGIWVQTWERLYAVNKKTGVKVDMPFHRLYRLNKDSDKVLGIFEYNNQNVFNAINDNYYSRENGTIYINHENINTIRKMVYAFENGDREKGWSYFSENGRFYDINLPWGESMSFEEAKASNDAISSQFEILGFDEVGYPDYLEYDRRGAKSVLSWWKFRMKRKSDDKLILFPIHYIHTFNDEGKIIRSNAYYSAKLLEE
;
A
#
# COMPACT_ATOMS: atom_id res chain seq x y z
N MET A 1 2.39 -70.08 -27.37
CA MET A 1 2.94 -69.09 -26.42
C MET A 1 3.28 -67.81 -27.20
N LYS A 2 2.90 -66.67 -26.62
CA LYS A 2 2.93 -65.31 -27.18
C LYS A 2 4.32 -64.86 -27.64
N LYS A 3 4.38 -64.01 -28.68
CA LYS A 3 5.02 -62.66 -28.66
C LYS A 3 5.05 -62.05 -30.07
N PHE A 4 4.08 -61.16 -30.35
CA PHE A 4 4.25 -59.72 -30.60
C PHE A 4 4.73 -59.35 -32.02
N ILE A 5 3.76 -59.07 -32.89
CA ILE A 5 3.92 -58.26 -34.09
C ILE A 5 4.05 -56.81 -33.63
N LEU A 6 5.22 -56.19 -33.87
CA LEU A 6 5.43 -54.77 -33.59
C LEU A 6 4.94 -53.98 -34.81
N ILE A 7 3.71 -53.47 -34.75
CA ILE A 7 3.22 -52.46 -35.70
C ILE A 7 3.87 -51.13 -35.28
N ILE A 8 4.90 -50.70 -36.01
CA ILE A 8 5.44 -49.35 -35.90
C ILE A 8 4.42 -48.41 -36.56
N ILE A 9 3.51 -47.87 -35.75
CA ILE A 9 2.70 -46.71 -36.13
C ILE A 9 3.65 -45.50 -36.05
N CYS A 10 4.22 -45.12 -37.19
CA CYS A 10 4.85 -43.81 -37.33
C CYS A 10 3.75 -42.74 -37.21
N PHE A 11 3.48 -42.30 -35.98
CA PHE A 11 2.87 -40.99 -35.74
C PHE A 11 3.88 -39.94 -36.24
N TYR A 12 3.84 -39.66 -37.54
CA TYR A 12 4.25 -38.36 -38.06
C TYR A 12 3.34 -37.34 -37.40
N SER A 13 3.75 -36.88 -36.22
CA SER A 13 3.30 -35.62 -35.67
C SER A 13 3.77 -34.56 -36.66
N PHE A 14 2.90 -34.23 -37.62
CA PHE A 14 2.97 -32.94 -38.26
C PHE A 14 2.86 -31.93 -37.13
N ASN A 15 4.01 -31.47 -36.65
CA ASN A 15 4.12 -30.18 -36.03
C ASN A 15 3.72 -29.19 -37.13
N LEU A 16 2.42 -28.98 -37.29
CA LEU A 16 1.88 -27.72 -37.78
C LEU A 16 2.41 -26.69 -36.79
N LEU A 17 3.64 -26.23 -37.02
CA LEU A 17 4.08 -24.94 -36.56
C LEU A 17 3.07 -23.97 -37.16
N ALA A 18 2.04 -23.64 -36.38
CA ALA A 18 1.06 -22.65 -36.75
C ALA A 18 1.82 -21.46 -37.34
N GLN A 19 1.55 -21.18 -38.61
CA GLN A 19 2.30 -20.22 -39.40
C GLN A 19 2.14 -18.86 -38.70
N LYS A 20 3.21 -18.37 -38.05
CA LYS A 20 3.17 -17.10 -37.34
C LYS A 20 2.94 -15.99 -38.36
N GLU A 21 1.79 -15.33 -38.31
CA GLU A 21 1.52 -14.18 -39.15
C GLU A 21 2.11 -12.91 -38.51
N LYS A 22 3.03 -12.25 -39.21
CA LYS A 22 3.61 -10.98 -38.77
C LYS A 22 2.54 -9.89 -38.85
N ASN A 23 2.16 -9.26 -37.72
CA ASN A 23 1.17 -8.17 -37.67
C ASN A 23 1.79 -6.77 -37.54
N GLY A 24 3.11 -6.64 -37.59
CA GLY A 24 3.79 -5.35 -37.46
C GLY A 24 5.27 -5.48 -37.16
N THR A 25 5.91 -4.36 -36.86
CA THR A 25 7.31 -4.28 -36.42
C THR A 25 7.37 -3.50 -35.11
N VAL A 26 8.18 -4.00 -34.16
CA VAL A 26 8.41 -3.36 -32.86
C VAL A 26 9.78 -2.66 -32.90
N TYR A 27 9.83 -1.42 -32.43
CA TYR A 27 11.01 -0.58 -32.41
C TYR A 27 11.29 -0.05 -31.00
N LYS A 28 12.54 -0.21 -30.57
CA LYS A 28 13.08 0.37 -29.33
C LYS A 28 13.46 1.86 -29.46
N GLU A 29 13.61 2.33 -30.70
CA GLU A 29 13.95 3.71 -31.08
C GLU A 29 13.02 4.12 -32.21
N HIS A 30 12.22 5.16 -31.98
CA HIS A 30 11.18 5.60 -32.92
C HIS A 30 10.75 7.04 -32.58
N PRO A 31 10.47 7.92 -33.56
CA PRO A 31 10.00 9.28 -33.31
C PRO A 31 8.78 9.36 -32.38
N GLY A 32 7.87 8.39 -32.50
CA GLY A 32 6.72 8.27 -31.61
C GLY A 32 7.07 8.12 -30.13
N ILE A 33 8.18 7.45 -29.78
CA ILE A 33 8.64 7.36 -28.39
C ILE A 33 9.05 8.76 -27.88
N VAL A 34 9.77 9.52 -28.71
CA VAL A 34 10.17 10.90 -28.39
C VAL A 34 8.95 11.80 -28.20
N LEU A 35 7.92 11.64 -29.04
CA LEU A 35 6.66 12.38 -28.92
C LEU A 35 5.97 12.12 -27.57
N VAL A 36 5.81 10.86 -27.16
CA VAL A 36 5.10 10.55 -25.90
C VAL A 36 5.88 10.99 -24.67
N GLU A 37 7.21 10.92 -24.69
CA GLU A 37 8.04 11.45 -23.60
C GLU A 37 7.98 12.97 -23.52
N THR A 38 7.93 13.63 -24.67
CA THR A 38 7.74 15.08 -24.75
C THR A 38 6.35 15.50 -24.27
N LEU A 39 5.31 14.71 -24.57
CA LEU A 39 3.96 14.88 -24.02
C LEU A 39 3.98 14.77 -22.49
N GLY A 40 4.61 13.72 -21.94
CA GLY A 40 4.77 13.54 -20.49
C GLY A 40 5.46 14.73 -19.82
N LYS A 41 6.54 15.24 -20.42
CA LYS A 41 7.23 16.45 -19.94
C LYS A 41 6.33 17.69 -19.97
N ALA A 42 5.55 17.88 -21.04
CA ALA A 42 4.63 19.01 -21.15
C ALA A 42 3.50 18.94 -20.10
N ILE A 43 3.03 17.73 -19.73
CA ILE A 43 2.09 17.55 -18.60
C ILE A 43 2.73 18.02 -17.30
N VAL A 44 3.95 17.56 -17.02
CA VAL A 44 4.71 17.89 -15.80
C VAL A 44 4.96 19.40 -15.70
N ASP A 45 5.40 20.01 -16.80
CA ASP A 45 5.73 21.44 -16.87
C ASP A 45 4.47 22.34 -16.94
N GLY A 46 3.27 21.76 -17.12
CA GLY A 46 2.03 22.52 -17.31
C GLY A 46 1.99 23.30 -18.64
N ASP A 47 2.72 22.86 -19.66
CA ASP A 47 2.86 23.55 -20.95
C ASP A 47 1.67 23.28 -21.88
N ILE A 48 0.64 24.11 -21.75
CA ILE A 48 -0.65 23.95 -22.43
C ILE A 48 -0.56 24.16 -23.94
N GLU A 49 0.28 25.10 -24.39
CA GLU A 49 0.45 25.37 -25.81
C GLU A 49 1.08 24.16 -26.49
N LYS A 50 2.14 23.60 -25.89
CA LYS A 50 2.80 22.41 -26.39
C LYS A 50 1.89 21.19 -26.34
N LEU A 51 1.15 20.97 -25.25
CA LEU A 51 0.15 19.90 -25.21
C LEU A 51 -0.87 20.05 -26.34
N SER A 52 -1.42 21.24 -26.54
CA SER A 52 -2.40 21.51 -27.60
C SER A 52 -1.84 21.25 -28.99
N SER A 53 -0.55 21.54 -29.22
CA SER A 53 0.11 21.32 -30.51
C SER A 53 0.45 19.84 -30.76
N MET A 54 0.59 19.01 -29.72
CA MET A 54 0.91 17.58 -29.87
C MET A 54 -0.32 16.68 -29.97
N LEU A 55 -1.51 17.19 -29.63
CA LEU A 55 -2.76 16.41 -29.66
C LEU A 55 -3.55 16.68 -30.94
N ASP A 56 -4.06 15.61 -31.55
CA ASP A 56 -5.03 15.70 -32.65
C ASP A 56 -6.34 16.35 -32.18
N ASP A 57 -7.06 17.00 -33.07
CA ASP A 57 -8.31 17.71 -32.72
C ASP A 57 -9.42 16.73 -32.30
N ASP A 58 -9.43 15.52 -32.87
CA ASP A 58 -10.35 14.44 -32.51
C ASP A 58 -9.81 13.53 -31.40
N PHE A 59 -8.75 13.95 -30.70
CA PHE A 59 -8.12 13.18 -29.63
C PHE A 59 -9.12 12.64 -28.59
N ARG A 60 -8.92 11.38 -28.17
CA ARG A 60 -9.65 10.76 -27.06
C ARG A 60 -8.73 9.99 -26.11
N ILE A 61 -8.91 10.16 -24.81
CA ILE A 61 -8.31 9.29 -23.77
C ILE A 61 -9.36 8.48 -23.02
N ARG A 62 -9.10 7.19 -22.84
CA ARG A 62 -10.01 6.24 -22.17
C ARG A 62 -9.29 5.49 -21.07
N ASN A 63 -9.99 5.26 -19.96
CA ASN A 63 -9.54 4.28 -18.98
C ASN A 63 -9.93 2.88 -19.49
N GLY A 64 -8.93 2.02 -19.69
CA GLY A 64 -9.12 0.66 -20.18
C GLY A 64 -9.82 -0.30 -19.22
N THR A 65 -10.11 0.13 -17.97
CA THR A 65 -10.94 -0.60 -17.00
C THR A 65 -12.36 -0.02 -16.88
N GLY A 66 -12.76 0.89 -17.77
CA GLY A 66 -14.09 1.49 -17.77
C GLY A 66 -15.19 0.47 -18.14
N LEU A 67 -16.33 0.53 -17.47
CA LEU A 67 -17.48 -0.36 -17.71
C LEU A 67 -18.55 0.25 -18.63
N ASN A 68 -18.54 1.57 -18.83
CA ASN A 68 -19.49 2.26 -19.68
C ASN A 68 -19.11 2.09 -21.16
N LYS A 69 -19.90 1.32 -21.91
CA LYS A 69 -19.69 1.03 -23.32
C LYS A 69 -19.91 2.23 -24.24
N ASP A 70 -20.71 3.20 -23.80
CA ASP A 70 -21.06 4.39 -24.57
C ASP A 70 -20.09 5.55 -24.31
N PHE A 71 -19.15 5.38 -23.37
CA PHE A 71 -18.17 6.41 -23.06
C PHE A 71 -17.03 6.42 -24.08
N GLU A 72 -17.02 7.46 -24.92
CA GLU A 72 -16.01 7.63 -25.98
C GLU A 72 -14.65 8.12 -25.50
N GLY A 73 -14.48 8.38 -24.20
CA GLY A 73 -13.28 8.96 -23.62
C GLY A 73 -13.35 10.47 -23.46
N TRP A 74 -12.40 11.03 -22.70
CA TRP A 74 -12.24 12.47 -22.59
C TRP A 74 -11.65 13.05 -23.86
N ASN A 75 -12.17 14.20 -24.28
CA ASN A 75 -11.66 14.94 -25.43
C ASN A 75 -10.38 15.73 -25.11
N LYS A 76 -9.80 16.36 -26.14
CA LYS A 76 -8.58 17.18 -26.05
C LYS A 76 -8.63 18.22 -24.92
N GLN A 77 -9.72 18.98 -24.82
CA GLN A 77 -9.84 20.03 -23.80
C GLN A 77 -9.92 19.47 -22.38
N GLN A 78 -10.65 18.37 -22.19
CA GLN A 78 -10.74 17.70 -20.89
C GLN A 78 -9.38 17.14 -20.46
N PHE A 79 -8.62 16.54 -21.37
CA PHE A 79 -7.26 16.05 -21.08
C PHE A 79 -6.30 17.19 -20.71
N ILE A 80 -6.36 18.32 -21.43
CA ILE A 80 -5.57 19.52 -21.11
C ILE A 80 -5.95 20.07 -19.73
N ASN A 81 -7.24 20.12 -19.39
CA ASN A 81 -7.69 20.56 -18.07
C ASN A 81 -7.19 19.63 -16.97
N ASN A 82 -7.15 18.32 -17.22
CA ASN A 82 -6.56 17.35 -16.30
C ASN A 82 -5.04 17.57 -16.14
N ALA A 83 -4.30 17.88 -17.21
CA ALA A 83 -2.89 18.24 -17.11
C ALA A 83 -2.64 19.53 -16.31
N LYS A 84 -3.54 20.53 -16.44
CA LYS A 84 -3.53 21.73 -15.58
C LYS A 84 -3.75 21.37 -14.12
N TRP A 85 -4.74 20.53 -13.83
CA TRP A 85 -5.00 20.06 -12.47
C TRP A 85 -3.75 19.39 -11.88
N TRP A 86 -3.10 18.49 -12.61
CA TRP A 86 -1.84 17.88 -12.16
C TRP A 86 -0.75 18.90 -11.85
N SER A 87 -0.43 19.79 -12.79
CA SER A 87 0.67 20.76 -12.64
C SER A 87 0.39 21.84 -11.59
N SER A 88 -0.89 22.18 -11.35
CA SER A 88 -1.27 23.24 -10.41
C SER A 88 -1.59 22.73 -9.00
N ASP A 89 -2.23 21.57 -8.85
CA ASP A 89 -2.72 21.05 -7.56
C ASP A 89 -1.80 20.02 -6.90
N PHE A 90 -0.66 19.72 -7.52
CA PHE A 90 0.32 18.77 -6.96
C PHE A 90 1.72 19.36 -6.85
N ASP A 91 2.40 18.97 -5.78
CA ASP A 91 3.85 19.16 -5.62
C ASP A 91 4.60 17.94 -6.17
N TYR A 92 5.84 18.18 -6.60
CA TYR A 92 6.79 17.16 -7.04
C TYR A 92 6.32 16.28 -8.21
N LEU A 93 5.37 16.79 -9.00
CA LEU A 93 4.84 16.07 -10.16
C LEU A 93 5.99 15.62 -11.07
N SER A 94 6.05 14.32 -11.34
CA SER A 94 6.99 13.75 -12.29
C SER A 94 6.42 12.50 -12.94
N ILE A 95 6.78 12.30 -14.21
CA ILE A 95 6.46 11.13 -15.01
C ILE A 95 7.79 10.55 -15.47
N THR A 96 8.05 9.29 -15.09
CA THR A 96 9.29 8.59 -15.43
C THR A 96 8.96 7.22 -16.01
N ARG A 97 9.91 6.57 -16.69
CA ARG A 97 9.74 5.17 -17.13
C ARG A 97 9.70 4.26 -15.89
N ASP A 98 8.70 3.37 -15.79
CA ASP A 98 8.61 2.38 -14.70
C ASP A 98 9.41 1.12 -15.08
N LYS A 99 10.66 1.07 -14.64
CA LYS A 99 11.58 -0.04 -14.94
C LYS A 99 11.07 -1.35 -14.32
N PRO A 100 11.32 -2.52 -14.94
CA PRO A 100 12.23 -2.74 -16.07
C PRO A 100 11.61 -2.54 -17.46
N ALA A 101 10.36 -2.07 -17.54
CA ALA A 101 9.72 -1.82 -18.83
C ALA A 101 10.31 -0.57 -19.52
N TYR A 102 10.30 -0.59 -20.85
CA TYR A 102 10.72 0.52 -21.71
C TYR A 102 9.60 0.80 -22.71
N PRO A 103 9.48 2.03 -23.20
CA PRO A 103 8.52 2.34 -24.25
C PRO A 103 8.91 1.61 -25.55
N ASP A 104 7.95 0.91 -26.14
CA ASP A 104 8.09 0.26 -27.45
C ASP A 104 7.13 0.91 -28.43
N ALA A 105 7.65 1.29 -29.61
CA ALA A 105 6.81 1.69 -30.73
C ALA A 105 6.44 0.46 -31.57
N ILE A 106 5.19 0.37 -31.96
CA ILE A 106 4.65 -0.72 -32.77
C ILE A 106 4.03 -0.12 -34.02
N GLU A 107 4.58 -0.45 -35.17
CA GLU A 107 3.97 -0.17 -36.47
C GLU A 107 3.15 -1.37 -36.89
N TYR A 108 1.84 -1.30 -36.73
CA TYR A 108 0.93 -2.32 -37.24
C TYR A 108 0.72 -2.16 -38.74
N LYS A 109 0.44 -3.28 -39.41
CA LYS A 109 0.10 -3.26 -40.85
C LYS A 109 -1.18 -2.46 -41.14
N GLU A 110 -2.19 -2.59 -40.28
CA GLU A 110 -3.53 -2.04 -40.52
C GLU A 110 -3.96 -1.00 -39.46
N SER A 111 -3.40 -1.06 -38.25
CA SER A 111 -3.84 -0.23 -37.10
C SER A 111 -2.96 0.99 -36.84
N GLY A 112 -2.03 1.30 -37.74
CA GLY A 112 -1.14 2.46 -37.63
C GLY A 112 -0.04 2.32 -36.57
N ILE A 113 0.45 3.46 -36.08
CA ILE A 113 1.58 3.55 -35.16
C ILE A 113 1.05 3.66 -33.73
N TRP A 114 1.58 2.82 -32.85
CA TRP A 114 1.30 2.84 -31.42
C TRP A 114 2.58 2.94 -30.62
N VAL A 115 2.51 3.55 -29.44
CA VAL A 115 3.57 3.47 -28.44
C VAL A 115 2.98 2.89 -27.17
N GLN A 116 3.55 1.79 -26.71
CA GLN A 116 3.17 1.14 -25.47
C GLN A 116 4.22 1.43 -24.41
N THR A 117 3.82 1.88 -23.23
CA THR A 117 4.76 2.19 -22.15
C THR A 117 4.16 1.92 -20.77
N TRP A 118 5.06 1.69 -19.81
CA TRP A 118 4.76 1.78 -18.39
C TRP A 118 5.50 2.99 -17.83
N GLU A 119 4.72 3.90 -17.27
CA GLU A 119 5.21 5.13 -16.65
C GLU A 119 4.94 5.08 -15.16
N ARG A 120 5.85 5.61 -14.35
CA ARG A 120 5.61 5.84 -12.93
C ARG A 120 5.31 7.31 -12.74
N LEU A 121 4.10 7.59 -12.26
CA LEU A 121 3.67 8.92 -11.87
C LEU A 121 3.96 9.11 -10.38
N TYR A 122 4.70 10.15 -10.05
CA TYR A 122 4.92 10.60 -8.68
C TYR A 122 4.37 12.02 -8.51
N ALA A 123 3.58 12.25 -7.47
CA ALA A 123 3.03 13.56 -7.13
C ALA A 123 2.47 13.55 -5.70
N VAL A 124 2.39 14.71 -5.04
CA VAL A 124 1.71 14.87 -3.74
C VAL A 124 0.64 15.94 -3.87
N ASN A 125 -0.62 15.62 -3.61
CA ASN A 125 -1.70 16.61 -3.71
C ASN A 125 -1.50 17.72 -2.67
N LYS A 126 -1.47 18.98 -3.10
CA LYS A 126 -1.19 20.15 -2.25
C LYS A 126 -2.18 20.33 -1.12
N LYS A 127 -3.45 19.96 -1.36
CA LYS A 127 -4.53 20.18 -0.38
C LYS A 127 -4.70 19.02 0.58
N THR A 128 -4.65 17.79 0.08
CA THR A 128 -4.97 16.59 0.88
C THR A 128 -3.74 15.84 1.38
N GLY A 129 -2.54 16.13 0.84
CA GLY A 129 -1.32 15.40 1.15
C GLY A 129 -1.29 13.96 0.61
N VAL A 130 -2.35 13.53 -0.11
CA VAL A 130 -2.40 12.19 -0.68
C VAL A 130 -1.31 12.06 -1.75
N LYS A 131 -0.43 11.07 -1.56
CA LYS A 131 0.65 10.74 -2.48
C LYS A 131 0.14 9.85 -3.61
N VAL A 132 0.45 10.24 -4.84
CA VAL A 132 0.37 9.40 -6.04
C VAL A 132 1.79 8.93 -6.33
N ASP A 133 2.01 7.62 -6.27
CA ASP A 133 3.30 6.97 -6.56
C ASP A 133 2.97 5.57 -7.10
N MET A 134 2.59 5.53 -8.37
CA MET A 134 2.04 4.32 -8.97
C MET A 134 2.35 4.20 -10.46
N PRO A 135 2.36 2.96 -11.00
CA PRO A 135 2.47 2.73 -12.42
C PRO A 135 1.19 3.13 -13.16
N PHE A 136 1.39 3.64 -14.35
CA PHE A 136 0.40 3.91 -15.38
C PHE A 136 0.82 3.11 -16.61
N HIS A 137 -0.05 2.22 -17.07
CA HIS A 137 0.12 1.63 -18.38
C HIS A 137 -0.59 2.49 -19.40
N ARG A 138 0.12 2.92 -20.45
CA ARG A 138 -0.46 3.74 -21.51
C ARG A 138 -0.12 3.20 -22.89
N LEU A 139 -1.15 3.18 -23.73
CA LEU A 139 -1.08 2.89 -25.16
C LEU A 139 -1.45 4.17 -25.91
N TYR A 140 -0.49 4.76 -26.60
CA TYR A 140 -0.66 5.97 -27.39
C TYR A 140 -0.84 5.60 -28.85
N ARG A 141 -1.95 6.01 -29.47
CA ARG A 141 -2.14 5.90 -30.91
C ARG A 141 -1.65 7.18 -31.57
N LEU A 142 -0.79 7.06 -32.58
CA LEU A 142 -0.15 8.20 -33.25
C LEU A 142 -0.61 8.31 -34.71
N ASN A 143 -0.44 9.49 -35.30
CA ASN A 143 -0.58 9.66 -36.74
C ASN A 143 0.63 9.07 -37.48
N LYS A 144 0.56 9.03 -38.82
CA LYS A 144 1.60 8.40 -39.65
C LYS A 144 2.97 9.05 -39.49
N ASP A 145 3.00 10.37 -39.28
CA ASP A 145 4.23 11.13 -39.15
C ASP A 145 4.80 11.12 -37.72
N SER A 146 4.08 10.54 -36.76
CA SER A 146 4.45 10.51 -35.33
C SER A 146 4.72 11.88 -34.71
N ASP A 147 4.00 12.91 -35.15
CA ASP A 147 4.03 14.26 -34.58
C ASP A 147 2.74 14.64 -33.83
N LYS A 148 1.69 13.82 -33.95
CA LYS A 148 0.42 13.97 -33.23
C LYS A 148 -0.01 12.70 -32.52
N VAL A 149 -0.52 12.85 -31.31
CA VAL A 149 -1.23 11.79 -30.56
C VAL A 149 -2.71 11.85 -30.91
N LEU A 150 -3.22 10.75 -31.47
CA LEU A 150 -4.62 10.57 -31.85
C LEU A 150 -5.49 10.07 -30.70
N GLY A 151 -4.90 9.40 -29.71
CA GLY A 151 -5.64 8.91 -28.56
C GLY A 151 -4.79 8.09 -27.60
N ILE A 152 -5.32 7.87 -26.39
CA ILE A 152 -4.66 7.14 -25.31
C ILE A 152 -5.62 6.13 -24.68
N PHE A 153 -5.14 4.91 -24.48
CA PHE A 153 -5.73 4.00 -23.48
C PHE A 153 -4.85 3.98 -22.25
N GLU A 154 -5.42 4.24 -21.09
CA GLU A 154 -4.73 4.30 -19.80
C GLU A 154 -5.27 3.22 -18.86
N TYR A 155 -4.37 2.56 -18.14
CA TYR A 155 -4.70 1.64 -17.05
C TYR A 155 -3.91 2.05 -15.82
N ASN A 156 -4.61 2.29 -14.72
CA ASN A 156 -4.03 2.64 -13.43
C ASN A 156 -4.99 2.30 -12.28
N ASN A 157 -4.51 2.42 -11.05
CA ASN A 157 -5.31 2.17 -9.86
C ASN A 157 -6.14 3.42 -9.50
N GLN A 158 -7.44 3.35 -9.75
CA GLN A 158 -8.36 4.47 -9.49
C GLN A 158 -8.56 4.77 -8.00
N ASN A 159 -8.18 3.87 -7.09
CA ASN A 159 -8.36 4.07 -5.65
C ASN A 159 -7.57 5.27 -5.11
N VAL A 160 -6.45 5.65 -5.74
CA VAL A 160 -5.70 6.84 -5.30
C VAL A 160 -6.48 8.13 -5.54
N PHE A 161 -7.24 8.20 -6.65
CA PHE A 161 -8.08 9.36 -6.96
C PHE A 161 -9.30 9.43 -6.04
N ASN A 162 -9.87 8.27 -5.68
CA ASN A 162 -10.88 8.19 -4.64
C ASN A 162 -10.32 8.69 -3.30
N ALA A 163 -9.10 8.28 -2.92
CA ALA A 163 -8.46 8.76 -1.71
C ALA A 163 -8.23 10.27 -1.74
N ILE A 164 -7.77 10.84 -2.86
CA ILE A 164 -7.65 12.30 -3.03
C ILE A 164 -9.01 12.96 -2.76
N ASN A 165 -10.09 12.49 -3.40
CA ASN A 165 -11.44 13.04 -3.24
C ASN A 165 -11.97 12.92 -1.80
N ASP A 166 -11.83 11.75 -1.19
CA ASP A 166 -12.29 11.44 0.17
C ASP A 166 -11.62 12.30 1.25
N ASN A 167 -10.41 12.82 0.99
CA ASN A 167 -9.64 13.63 1.93
C ASN A 167 -9.83 15.15 1.75
N TYR A 168 -10.73 15.60 0.86
CA TYR A 168 -11.09 17.03 0.78
C TYR A 168 -12.01 17.50 1.92
N TYR A 169 -12.60 16.58 2.67
CA TYR A 169 -13.56 16.87 3.73
C TYR A 169 -13.31 16.03 4.97
N SER A 170 -13.72 16.56 6.12
CA SER A 170 -13.65 15.85 7.39
C SER A 170 -14.64 14.67 7.40
N ARG A 171 -14.22 13.57 8.03
CA ARG A 171 -15.00 12.36 8.19
C ARG A 171 -14.78 11.79 9.58
N GLU A 172 -15.85 11.28 10.17
CA GLU A 172 -15.78 10.53 11.42
C GLU A 172 -15.48 9.05 11.12
N ASN A 173 -14.90 8.36 12.10
CA ASN A 173 -14.60 6.93 12.01
C ASN A 173 -14.72 6.30 13.39
N GLY A 174 -15.95 6.14 13.86
CA GLY A 174 -16.26 5.54 15.13
C GLY A 174 -16.29 6.49 16.33
N THR A 175 -16.30 5.90 17.52
CA THR A 175 -16.47 6.59 18.81
C THR A 175 -15.26 6.39 19.72
N ILE A 176 -14.92 7.42 20.50
CA ILE A 176 -13.85 7.38 21.50
C ILE A 176 -14.48 7.48 22.90
N TYR A 177 -14.08 6.58 23.79
CA TYR A 177 -14.53 6.53 25.17
C TYR A 177 -13.37 6.74 26.15
N ILE A 178 -13.56 7.66 27.10
CA ILE A 178 -12.64 7.91 28.22
C ILE A 178 -12.85 6.94 29.40
N ASN A 179 -13.98 6.24 29.43
CA ASN A 179 -14.27 5.17 30.38
C ASN A 179 -15.06 4.06 29.69
N HIS A 180 -14.56 2.83 29.78
CA HIS A 180 -15.15 1.65 29.15
C HIS A 180 -14.64 0.37 29.86
N GLU A 181 -15.40 -0.73 29.80
CA GLU A 181 -15.00 -1.98 30.44
C GLU A 181 -13.64 -2.50 29.93
N ASN A 182 -13.36 -2.34 28.63
CA ASN A 182 -12.08 -2.72 28.04
C ASN A 182 -10.90 -1.87 28.58
N ILE A 183 -11.11 -0.60 28.96
CA ILE A 183 -10.10 0.20 29.65
C ILE A 183 -9.82 -0.41 31.04
N ASN A 184 -10.88 -0.79 31.75
CA ASN A 184 -10.75 -1.45 33.05
C ASN A 184 -10.05 -2.80 32.93
N THR A 185 -10.26 -3.54 31.84
CA THR A 185 -9.52 -4.78 31.53
C THR A 185 -8.02 -4.51 31.39
N ILE A 186 -7.61 -3.45 30.68
CA ILE A 186 -6.18 -3.10 30.57
C ILE A 186 -5.56 -2.77 31.92
N ARG A 187 -6.23 -1.94 32.74
CA ARG A 187 -5.75 -1.62 34.10
C ARG A 187 -5.59 -2.88 34.94
N LYS A 188 -6.62 -3.73 34.99
CA LYS A 188 -6.58 -4.99 35.76
C LYS A 188 -5.45 -5.91 35.30
N MET A 189 -5.23 -6.00 33.99
CA MET A 189 -4.16 -6.80 33.40
C MET A 189 -2.77 -6.28 33.77
N VAL A 190 -2.51 -4.97 33.60
CA VAL A 190 -1.22 -4.35 33.95
C VAL A 190 -0.94 -4.47 35.44
N TYR A 191 -1.91 -4.18 36.30
CA TYR A 191 -1.75 -4.28 37.75
C TYR A 191 -1.63 -5.74 38.24
N ALA A 192 -2.22 -6.71 37.53
CA ALA A 192 -1.96 -8.12 37.82
C ALA A 192 -0.48 -8.46 37.56
N PHE A 193 0.09 -8.00 36.45
CA PHE A 193 1.52 -8.17 36.17
C PHE A 193 2.43 -7.43 37.16
N GLU A 194 2.05 -6.24 37.61
CA GLU A 194 2.77 -5.51 38.66
C GLU A 194 2.86 -6.33 39.95
N ASN A 195 1.74 -6.96 40.34
CA ASN A 195 1.63 -7.74 41.57
C ASN A 195 2.11 -9.20 41.41
N GLY A 196 2.72 -9.56 40.28
CA GLY A 196 3.21 -10.91 40.01
C GLY A 196 2.14 -11.97 39.76
N ASP A 197 0.86 -11.59 39.66
CA ASP A 197 -0.26 -12.47 39.32
C ASP A 197 -0.30 -12.71 37.81
N ARG A 198 0.66 -13.52 37.33
CA ARG A 198 0.85 -13.84 35.91
C ARG A 198 -0.36 -14.56 35.33
N GLU A 199 -0.95 -15.49 36.07
CA GLU A 199 -2.13 -16.24 35.61
C GLU A 199 -3.28 -15.29 35.28
N LYS A 200 -3.61 -14.38 36.21
CA LYS A 200 -4.64 -13.37 35.97
C LYS A 200 -4.26 -12.40 34.86
N GLY A 201 -3.02 -11.91 34.82
CA GLY A 201 -2.53 -11.02 33.76
C GLY A 201 -2.75 -11.61 32.37
N TRP A 202 -2.32 -12.86 32.18
CA TRP A 202 -2.47 -13.59 30.91
C TRP A 202 -3.93 -14.01 30.62
N SER A 203 -4.78 -14.17 31.64
CA SER A 203 -6.19 -14.56 31.46
C SER A 203 -7.02 -13.55 30.64
N TYR A 204 -6.58 -12.29 30.53
CA TYR A 204 -7.27 -11.26 29.75
C TYR A 204 -7.02 -11.36 28.24
N PHE A 205 -6.03 -12.15 27.84
CA PHE A 205 -5.69 -12.36 26.44
C PHE A 205 -6.39 -13.61 25.90
N SER A 206 -6.61 -13.63 24.58
CA SER A 206 -6.99 -14.84 23.86
C SER A 206 -5.74 -15.68 23.58
N GLU A 207 -5.85 -17.00 23.70
CA GLU A 207 -4.76 -17.94 23.36
C GLU A 207 -4.33 -17.85 21.88
N ASN A 208 -5.22 -17.39 21.01
CA ASN A 208 -4.92 -17.14 19.59
C ASN A 208 -4.39 -15.71 19.33
N GLY A 209 -4.09 -14.96 20.38
CA GLY A 209 -3.63 -13.58 20.30
C GLY A 209 -2.26 -13.43 19.65
N ARG A 210 -2.03 -12.26 19.05
CA ARG A 210 -0.74 -11.89 18.43
C ARG A 210 -0.09 -10.70 19.15
N PHE A 211 1.19 -10.84 19.44
CA PHE A 211 1.95 -9.89 20.24
C PHE A 211 3.06 -9.28 19.40
N TYR A 212 2.95 -7.99 19.17
CA TYR A 212 3.89 -7.19 18.40
C TYR A 212 4.71 -6.33 19.35
N ASP A 213 5.99 -6.20 19.03
CA ASP A 213 6.94 -5.38 19.77
C ASP A 213 7.73 -4.56 18.75
N ILE A 214 7.87 -3.26 18.99
CA ILE A 214 8.61 -2.36 18.09
C ILE A 214 10.08 -2.77 17.90
N ASN A 215 10.62 -3.62 18.78
CA ASN A 215 12.00 -4.12 18.70
C ASN A 215 12.13 -5.43 17.91
N LEU A 216 11.03 -6.03 17.43
CA LEU A 216 11.06 -7.18 16.52
C LEU A 216 11.25 -6.75 15.06
N PRO A 217 11.73 -7.65 14.18
CA PRO A 217 11.73 -7.39 12.73
C PRO A 217 10.34 -7.03 12.22
N TRP A 218 10.28 -6.16 11.21
CA TRP A 218 9.03 -5.66 10.68
C TRP A 218 8.13 -6.81 10.17
N GLY A 219 6.89 -6.84 10.67
CA GLY A 219 5.88 -7.84 10.30
C GLY A 219 5.94 -9.12 11.12
N GLU A 220 6.94 -9.29 11.99
CA GLU A 220 7.01 -10.42 12.91
C GLU A 220 6.19 -10.17 14.19
N SER A 221 5.75 -11.25 14.81
CA SER A 221 4.96 -11.24 16.04
C SER A 221 5.19 -12.52 16.82
N MET A 222 5.04 -12.47 18.13
CA MET A 222 5.01 -13.65 18.99
C MET A 222 3.58 -14.22 19.05
N SER A 223 3.51 -15.55 19.15
CA SER A 223 2.34 -16.28 19.67
C SER A 223 2.16 -16.03 21.17
N PHE A 224 1.04 -16.50 21.72
CA PHE A 224 0.72 -16.38 23.14
C PHE A 224 1.80 -16.99 24.05
N GLU A 225 2.23 -18.22 23.77
CA GLU A 225 3.24 -18.91 24.58
C GLU A 225 4.63 -18.26 24.47
N GLU A 226 5.01 -17.81 23.27
CA GLU A 226 6.27 -17.08 23.06
C GLU A 226 6.27 -15.74 23.82
N ALA A 227 5.14 -15.01 23.79
CA ALA A 227 5.01 -13.75 24.50
C ALA A 227 5.07 -13.95 26.03
N LYS A 228 4.46 -15.02 26.54
CA LYS A 228 4.54 -15.41 27.95
C LYS A 228 5.97 -15.74 28.37
N ALA A 229 6.64 -16.60 27.60
CA ALA A 229 8.03 -16.96 27.85
C ALA A 229 8.96 -15.73 27.80
N SER A 230 8.75 -14.83 26.84
CA SER A 230 9.50 -13.57 26.73
C SER A 230 9.26 -12.65 27.92
N ASN A 231 8.00 -12.47 28.35
CA ASN A 231 7.67 -11.67 29.53
C ASN A 231 8.28 -12.25 30.82
N ASP A 232 8.27 -13.57 30.98
CA ASP A 232 8.87 -14.24 32.12
C ASP A 232 10.40 -14.06 32.11
N ALA A 233 11.05 -14.22 30.95
CA ALA A 233 12.48 -14.00 30.79
C ALA A 233 12.89 -12.56 31.12
N ILE A 234 12.16 -11.55 30.63
CA ILE A 234 12.43 -10.14 30.92
C ILE A 234 12.17 -9.85 32.39
N SER A 235 10.98 -10.19 32.89
CA SER A 235 10.60 -9.84 34.27
C SER A 235 11.46 -10.53 35.32
N SER A 236 12.04 -11.71 35.03
CA SER A 236 12.97 -12.39 35.94
C SER A 236 14.20 -11.54 36.27
N GLN A 237 14.60 -10.62 35.39
CA GLN A 237 15.80 -9.77 35.53
C GLN A 237 15.56 -8.53 36.40
N PHE A 238 14.32 -8.22 36.73
CA PHE A 238 13.94 -7.00 37.43
C PHE A 238 13.12 -7.28 38.69
N GLU A 239 13.28 -6.42 39.68
CA GLU A 239 12.31 -6.23 40.76
C GLU A 239 11.34 -5.13 40.32
N ILE A 240 10.03 -5.41 40.35
CA ILE A 240 9.00 -4.42 40.01
C ILE A 240 8.75 -3.56 41.25
N LEU A 241 8.90 -2.24 41.09
CA LEU A 241 8.65 -1.25 42.16
C LEU A 241 7.27 -0.60 42.03
N GLY A 242 6.72 -0.58 40.82
CA GLY A 242 5.33 -0.22 40.56
C GLY A 242 5.09 0.32 39.16
N PHE A 243 3.84 0.28 38.69
CA PHE A 243 3.45 0.75 37.36
C PHE A 243 2.47 1.92 37.48
N ASP A 244 2.82 3.06 36.88
CA ASP A 244 1.98 4.26 36.90
C ASP A 244 1.28 4.45 35.53
N GLU A 245 -0.04 4.64 35.55
CA GLU A 245 -0.80 5.11 34.37
C GLU A 245 -0.36 6.55 34.02
N VAL A 246 -0.17 6.84 32.73
CA VAL A 246 0.17 8.18 32.24
C VAL A 246 -0.97 8.76 31.44
N GLY A 247 -1.60 9.81 31.97
CA GLY A 247 -2.85 10.33 31.41
C GLY A 247 -3.99 9.35 31.69
N TYR A 248 -4.91 9.22 30.73
CA TYR A 248 -5.97 8.22 30.77
C TYR A 248 -5.94 7.40 29.47
N PRO A 249 -6.20 6.09 29.50
CA PRO A 249 -6.38 5.29 28.31
C PRO A 249 -7.64 5.72 27.53
N ASP A 250 -7.55 5.68 26.21
CA ASP A 250 -8.69 5.88 25.32
C ASP A 250 -9.11 4.55 24.70
N TYR A 251 -10.42 4.27 24.69
CA TYR A 251 -10.99 3.16 23.95
C TYR A 251 -11.62 3.66 22.65
N LEU A 252 -11.17 3.11 21.52
CA LEU A 252 -11.62 3.46 20.18
C LEU A 252 -12.42 2.30 19.61
N GLU A 253 -13.65 2.59 19.22
CA GLU A 253 -14.53 1.68 18.49
C GLU A 253 -14.73 2.24 17.08
N TYR A 254 -14.06 1.65 16.10
CA TYR A 254 -14.03 2.15 14.73
C TYR A 254 -15.22 1.63 13.90
N ASP A 255 -15.93 2.52 13.20
CA ASP A 255 -16.98 2.11 12.25
C ASP A 255 -16.40 1.29 11.09
N ARG A 256 -15.27 1.77 10.55
CA ARG A 256 -14.63 1.11 9.41
C ARG A 256 -13.94 -0.17 9.88
N ARG A 257 -14.56 -1.31 9.53
CA ARG A 257 -14.13 -2.68 9.86
C ARG A 257 -14.27 -3.05 11.35
N GLY A 258 -14.97 -2.25 12.15
CA GLY A 258 -15.41 -2.65 13.50
C GLY A 258 -14.31 -2.87 14.53
N ALA A 259 -13.10 -2.35 14.32
CA ALA A 259 -11.99 -2.60 15.23
C ALA A 259 -12.22 -1.94 16.60
N LYS A 260 -11.88 -2.65 17.67
CA LYS A 260 -12.05 -2.23 19.06
C LYS A 260 -10.70 -2.20 19.75
N SER A 261 -10.17 -1.03 20.11
CA SER A 261 -8.81 -0.93 20.66
C SER A 261 -8.69 0.03 21.83
N VAL A 262 -7.89 -0.32 22.83
CA VAL A 262 -7.46 0.59 23.90
C VAL A 262 -6.03 1.06 23.62
N LEU A 263 -5.84 2.38 23.66
CA LEU A 263 -4.53 3.04 23.68
C LEU A 263 -4.20 3.39 25.12
N SER A 264 -3.02 3.02 25.62
CA SER A 264 -2.63 3.28 27.00
C SER A 264 -1.14 3.56 27.14
N TRP A 265 -0.80 4.55 27.96
CA TRP A 265 0.57 4.89 28.33
C TRP A 265 0.85 4.53 29.78
N TRP A 266 2.04 3.97 30.02
CA TRP A 266 2.47 3.53 31.34
C TRP A 266 3.92 3.93 31.60
N LYS A 267 4.25 4.13 32.88
CA LYS A 267 5.62 4.23 33.39
C LYS A 267 5.87 3.07 34.33
N PHE A 268 6.72 2.13 33.92
CA PHE A 268 7.12 1.03 34.76
C PHE A 268 8.36 1.40 35.56
N ARG A 269 8.30 1.27 36.88
CA ARG A 269 9.44 1.47 37.77
C ARG A 269 9.99 0.13 38.17
N MET A 270 11.24 -0.10 37.84
CA MET A 270 11.89 -1.39 38.00
C MET A 270 13.29 -1.18 38.56
N LYS A 271 13.78 -2.17 39.30
CA LYS A 271 15.18 -2.24 39.72
C LYS A 271 15.82 -3.47 39.06
N ARG A 272 16.89 -3.27 38.30
CA ARG A 272 17.62 -4.37 37.66
C ARG A 272 18.38 -5.16 38.71
N LYS A 273 18.23 -6.49 38.72
CA LYS A 273 18.80 -7.36 39.77
C LYS A 273 20.32 -7.52 39.67
N SER A 274 20.90 -7.31 38.50
CA SER A 274 22.34 -7.52 38.28
C SER A 274 23.22 -6.45 38.93
N ASP A 275 22.72 -5.23 39.06
CA ASP A 275 23.49 -4.05 39.48
C ASP A 275 22.68 -3.03 40.30
N ASP A 276 21.47 -3.41 40.75
CA ASP A 276 20.54 -2.58 41.53
C ASP A 276 20.14 -1.26 40.87
N LYS A 277 20.34 -1.11 39.55
CA LYS A 277 20.00 0.11 38.84
C LYS A 277 18.49 0.34 38.79
N LEU A 278 18.06 1.54 39.17
CA LEU A 278 16.67 1.98 39.01
C LEU A 278 16.39 2.41 37.57
N ILE A 279 15.35 1.84 36.98
CA ILE A 279 14.92 2.07 35.61
C ILE A 279 13.50 2.62 35.63
N LEU A 280 13.31 3.75 34.94
CA LEU A 280 12.00 4.28 34.61
C LEU A 280 11.73 3.98 33.14
N PHE A 281 10.77 3.10 32.89
CA PHE A 281 10.52 2.55 31.57
C PHE A 281 9.16 3.01 31.03
N PRO A 282 9.13 4.05 30.17
CA PRO A 282 7.92 4.48 29.51
C PRO A 282 7.54 3.51 28.39
N ILE A 283 6.27 3.13 28.34
CA ILE A 283 5.74 2.22 27.34
C ILE A 283 4.33 2.63 26.91
N HIS A 284 4.07 2.54 25.61
CA HIS A 284 2.74 2.69 25.03
C HIS A 284 2.25 1.34 24.49
N TYR A 285 1.01 1.00 24.81
CA TYR A 285 0.35 -0.18 24.30
C TYR A 285 -0.87 0.16 23.46
N ILE A 286 -1.05 -0.61 22.38
CA ILE A 286 -2.30 -0.72 21.65
C ILE A 286 -2.83 -2.15 21.84
N HIS A 287 -3.94 -2.30 22.54
CA HIS A 287 -4.60 -3.58 22.76
C HIS A 287 -5.90 -3.66 21.95
N THR A 288 -6.00 -4.60 21.02
CA THR A 288 -7.23 -4.85 20.23
C THR A 288 -8.02 -5.99 20.84
N PHE A 289 -9.34 -5.81 20.93
CA PHE A 289 -10.28 -6.73 21.55
C PHE A 289 -11.15 -7.45 20.51
N ASN A 290 -11.55 -8.69 20.81
CA ASN A 290 -12.68 -9.35 20.15
C ASN A 290 -14.02 -8.96 20.80
N ASP A 291 -15.11 -9.52 20.29
CA ASP A 291 -16.46 -9.23 20.78
C ASP A 291 -16.72 -9.81 22.18
N GLU A 292 -15.94 -10.81 22.60
CA GLU A 292 -15.98 -11.38 23.95
C GLU A 292 -15.17 -10.57 25.00
N GLY A 293 -14.54 -9.46 24.60
CA GLY A 293 -13.74 -8.63 25.50
C GLY A 293 -12.36 -9.21 25.88
N LYS A 294 -11.87 -10.20 25.12
CA LYS A 294 -10.49 -10.71 25.21
C LYS A 294 -9.56 -9.93 24.30
N ILE A 295 -8.33 -9.75 24.76
CA ILE A 295 -7.28 -9.11 23.96
C ILE A 295 -6.77 -10.10 22.92
N ILE A 296 -6.94 -9.77 21.64
CA ILE A 296 -6.49 -10.58 20.50
C ILE A 296 -5.24 -10.01 19.82
N ARG A 297 -4.90 -8.74 20.09
CA ARG A 297 -3.65 -8.13 19.64
C ARG A 297 -3.07 -7.23 20.71
N SER A 298 -1.77 -7.35 20.99
CA SER A 298 -1.02 -6.38 21.79
C SER A 298 0.12 -5.82 20.95
N ASN A 299 0.30 -4.51 20.94
CA ASN A 299 1.40 -3.83 20.24
C ASN A 299 2.12 -2.97 21.27
N ALA A 300 3.39 -3.29 21.54
CA ALA A 300 4.22 -2.61 22.52
C ALA A 300 5.17 -1.61 21.83
N TYR A 301 5.14 -0.36 22.26
CA TYR A 301 5.98 0.73 21.76
C TYR A 301 6.81 1.30 22.90
N TYR A 302 8.12 1.03 22.87
CA TYR A 302 9.10 1.48 23.86
C TYR A 302 10.52 1.38 23.28
N SER A 303 11.53 1.84 24.01
CA SER A 303 12.94 1.63 23.65
C SER A 303 13.55 0.52 24.50
N ALA A 304 13.95 -0.60 23.89
CA ALA A 304 14.59 -1.71 24.62
C ALA A 304 15.93 -1.31 25.24
N LYS A 305 16.62 -0.29 24.68
CA LYS A 305 17.88 0.24 25.22
C LYS A 305 17.78 0.70 26.68
N LEU A 306 16.61 1.18 27.11
CA LEU A 306 16.39 1.59 28.49
C LEU A 306 16.50 0.44 29.50
N LEU A 307 16.44 -0.81 29.04
CA LEU A 307 16.64 -2.00 29.86
C LEU A 307 18.12 -2.39 29.97
N GLU A 308 18.96 -1.92 29.04
CA GLU A 308 20.39 -2.22 28.92
C GLU A 308 21.26 -1.17 29.61
N GLU A 309 20.87 0.10 29.55
CA GLU A 309 21.58 1.22 30.20
C GLU A 309 21.79 0.95 31.69
#